data_AF-A0A3D2IAZ1-F1
#
_entry.id   AF-A0A3D2IAZ1-F1
#
_cell.length_a   1.000
_cell.length_b   1.000
_cell.length_c   1.000
_cell.angle_alpha   90.00
_cell.angle_beta   90.00
_cell.angle_gamma   90.00
#
_symmetry.space_group_name_H-M   'P 1'
#
loop_
_entity.id
_entity.type
_entity.pdbx_description
1 polymer ?
#
loop_
_entity_poly.entity_id
_entity_poly.type
_entity_poly.pdbx_seq_one_letter_code
_entity_poly.pdbx_strand_id
1 'polypeptide(L)' 'AARPQISPDGKHLAFVRRVRTKSVLYLRDLSSGKEWPIYENLSKDQQEAWAIFGVYTNFNWMPDGKEIIIWANG' A
#
# COMPACT_ATOMS: atom_id res chain seq x y z
N ALA A 1 2.52 -4.27 8.82
CA ALA A 1 1.98 -3.48 7.69
C ALA A 1 2.62 -2.11 7.72
N ALA A 2 2.90 -1.51 6.56
CA ALA A 2 3.47 -0.17 6.47
C ALA A 2 2.54 0.76 5.68
N ARG A 3 2.65 2.07 5.93
CA ARG A 3 1.96 3.14 5.20
C ARG A 3 0.43 2.95 5.08
N PRO A 4 -0.31 2.86 6.21
CA PRO A 4 -1.76 2.84 6.16
C PRO A 4 -2.31 4.17 5.60
N GLN A 5 -3.21 4.10 4.61
CA GLN A 5 -3.98 5.25 4.12
C GLN A 5 -5.46 4.89 3.99
N ILE A 6 -6.31 5.68 4.63
CA ILE A 6 -7.77 5.55 4.53
C ILE A 6 -8.22 6.18 3.21
N SER A 7 -9.15 5.54 2.51
CA SER A 7 -9.77 6.09 1.30
C SER A 7 -10.53 7.39 1.62
N PRO A 8 -10.69 8.32 0.67
CA PRO A 8 -11.44 9.57 0.89
C PRO A 8 -12.86 9.37 1.42
N ASP A 9 -13.51 8.27 1.06
CA ASP A 9 -14.85 7.90 1.52
C ASP A 9 -14.89 7.17 2.88
N GLY A 10 -13.73 6.90 3.47
CA GLY A 10 -13.59 6.25 4.79
C GLY A 10 -13.94 4.76 4.82
N LYS A 11 -14.17 4.11 3.67
CA LYS A 11 -14.61 2.69 3.64
C LYS A 11 -13.45 1.70 3.58
N HIS A 12 -12.34 2.09 2.99
CA HIS A 12 -11.22 1.20 2.73
C HIS A 12 -9.94 1.72 3.38
N LEU A 13 -9.10 0.77 3.79
CA LEU A 13 -7.73 1.02 4.23
C LEU A 13 -6.77 0.36 3.24
N ALA A 14 -5.95 1.17 2.58
CA ALA A 14 -4.84 0.70 1.78
C ALA A 14 -3.57 0.60 2.62
N PHE A 15 -2.80 -0.47 2.45
CA PHE A 15 -1.54 -0.67 3.18
C PHE A 15 -0.62 -1.64 2.45
N VAL A 16 0.68 -1.57 2.76
CA VAL A 16 1.67 -2.51 2.24
C VAL A 16 1.92 -3.64 3.23
N ARG A 17 1.91 -4.87 2.72
CA ARG A 17 2.18 -6.11 3.45
C ARG A 17 3.26 -6.91 2.74
N ARG A 18 4.18 -7.48 3.51
CA ARG A 18 5.14 -8.47 3.00
C ARG A 18 4.47 -9.83 2.89
N VAL A 19 4.52 -10.41 1.70
CA VAL A 19 4.08 -11.78 1.43
C VAL A 19 5.27 -12.51 0.83
N ARG A 20 5.89 -13.41 1.62
CA ARG A 20 7.19 -14.01 1.30
C ARG A 20 8.25 -12.92 1.06
N THR A 21 8.84 -12.89 -0.13
CA THR A 21 9.87 -11.93 -0.55
C THR A 21 9.32 -10.71 -1.29
N LYS A 22 8.00 -10.61 -1.46
CA LYS A 22 7.35 -9.51 -2.19
C LYS A 22 6.70 -8.50 -1.25
N SER A 23 6.78 -7.22 -1.61
CA SER A 23 5.95 -6.16 -1.03
C SER A 23 4.68 -6.04 -1.87
N VAL A 24 3.53 -6.18 -1.21
CA VAL A 24 2.21 -6.27 -1.87
C VAL A 24 1.29 -5.18 -1.29
N LEU A 25 0.62 -4.45 -2.17
CA LEU A 25 -0.44 -3.51 -1.83
C LEU A 25 -1.73 -4.28 -1.55
N TYR A 26 -2.31 -4.03 -0.38
CA TYR A 26 -3.56 -4.62 0.08
C TYR A 26 -4.61 -3.54 0.29
N LEU A 27 -5.87 -3.94 0.12
CA LEU A 27 -7.03 -3.22 0.63
C LEU A 27 -7.66 -4.00 1.78
N ARG A 28 -8.20 -3.25 2.73
CA ARG A 28 -9.08 -3.74 3.77
C ARG A 28 -10.39 -2.98 3.75
N ASP A 29 -11.50 -3.70 3.71
CA ASP A 29 -12.81 -3.13 4.01
C ASP A 29 -12.90 -2.88 5.52
N LEU A 30 -13.16 -1.64 5.93
CA LEU A 30 -13.16 -1.25 7.34
C LEU A 30 -14.40 -1.72 8.10
N SER A 31 -15.49 -2.07 7.39
CA SER A 31 -16.74 -2.53 8.02
C SER A 31 -16.71 -4.02 8.36
N SER A 32 -16.20 -4.85 7.43
CA SER A 32 -16.12 -6.30 7.53
C SER A 32 -14.76 -6.79 8.02
N GLY A 33 -13.73 -5.96 7.91
CA GLY A 33 -12.35 -6.32 8.20
C GLY A 33 -11.70 -7.21 7.14
N LYS A 34 -12.39 -7.53 6.04
CA LYS A 34 -11.88 -8.37 4.95
C LYS A 34 -10.70 -7.70 4.25
N GLU A 35 -9.63 -8.46 3.99
CA GLU A 35 -8.42 -7.99 3.32
C GLU A 35 -8.20 -8.73 2.00
N TRP A 36 -7.71 -8.04 0.97
CA TRP A 36 -7.31 -8.67 -0.30
C TRP A 36 -6.15 -7.92 -0.97
N PRO A 37 -5.26 -8.63 -1.68
CA PRO A 37 -4.19 -8.01 -2.45
C PRO A 37 -4.77 -7.32 -3.70
N ILE A 38 -4.22 -6.16 -4.04
CA ILE A 38 -4.57 -5.43 -5.27
C ILE A 38 -3.38 -5.21 -6.20
N TYR A 39 -2.14 -5.32 -5.72
CA TYR A 39 -0.94 -5.24 -6.55
C TYR A 39 0.29 -5.86 -5.87
N GLU A 40 1.04 -6.70 -6.57
CA GLU A 40 2.14 -7.49 -5.96
C GLU A 40 3.55 -7.21 -6.51
N ASN A 41 3.68 -6.33 -7.50
CA ASN A 41 4.96 -5.99 -8.13
C ASN A 41 5.44 -4.59 -7.73
N LEU A 42 5.23 -4.22 -6.45
CA LEU A 42 5.77 -2.97 -5.92
C LEU A 42 7.29 -3.02 -5.98
N SER A 43 7.92 -1.89 -6.30
CA SER A 43 9.37 -1.73 -6.16
C SER A 43 9.80 -2.17 -4.77
N LYS A 44 10.83 -3.03 -4.70
CA LYS A 44 11.29 -3.57 -3.43
C LYS A 44 11.63 -2.43 -2.47
N ASP A 45 11.02 -2.46 -1.29
CA ASP A 45 11.31 -1.48 -0.27
C ASP A 45 12.75 -1.60 0.23
N GLN A 46 13.39 -0.47 0.51
CA GLN A 46 14.72 -0.40 1.13
C GLN A 46 14.63 -0.56 2.66
N GLN A 47 13.77 -1.46 3.18
CA GLN A 47 13.61 -1.62 4.64
C GLN A 47 14.82 -2.24 5.34
N GLU A 48 15.79 -2.81 4.61
CA GLU A 48 17.01 -3.41 5.18
C GLU A 48 18.18 -2.41 5.31
N ALA A 49 18.05 -1.20 4.75
CA ALA A 49 19.03 -0.13 4.90
C ALA A 49 18.39 1.05 5.66
N TRP A 50 19.18 1.71 6.52
CA TRP A 50 18.80 2.90 7.29
C TRP A 50 17.79 3.80 6.54
N ALA A 51 16.53 3.75 6.96
CA ALA A 51 15.42 4.44 6.31
C ALA A 51 15.39 5.95 6.64
N ILE A 52 16.51 6.66 6.48
CA ILE A 52 16.62 8.11 6.72
C ILE A 52 15.68 8.89 5.80
N PHE A 53 15.36 8.34 4.61
CA PHE A 53 14.49 8.98 3.61
C PHE A 53 13.10 8.31 3.45
N GLY A 54 12.75 7.40 4.35
CA GLY A 54 11.47 6.69 4.31
C GLY A 54 11.44 5.51 3.31
N VAL A 55 10.52 4.59 3.60
CA VAL A 55 10.39 3.31 2.91
C VAL A 55 9.71 3.51 1.53
N TYR A 56 10.39 3.10 0.45
CA TYR A 56 10.13 3.46 -0.96
C TYR A 56 8.97 2.74 -1.65
N THR A 57 7.84 2.56 -0.98
CA THR A 57 6.58 2.24 -1.69
C THR A 57 5.56 3.28 -1.28
N ASN A 58 5.63 4.45 -1.92
CA ASN A 58 4.62 5.47 -1.78
C ASN A 58 3.48 5.18 -2.77
N PHE A 59 2.27 5.34 -2.29
CA PHE A 59 1.06 5.28 -3.10
C PHE A 59 0.10 6.36 -2.59
N ASN A 60 -0.86 6.75 -3.42
CA ASN A 60 -1.85 7.72 -3.02
C ASN A 60 -3.21 7.40 -3.63
N TRP A 61 -4.26 7.69 -2.90
CA TRP A 61 -5.62 7.63 -3.41
C TRP A 61 -5.87 8.78 -4.38
N MET A 62 -6.62 8.51 -5.44
CA MET A 62 -7.25 9.57 -6.22
C MET A 62 -8.30 10.29 -5.37
N PRO A 63 -8.58 11.59 -5.63
CA PRO A 63 -9.56 12.34 -4.84
C PRO A 63 -10.97 11.74 -4.82
N ASP A 64 -11.34 10.98 -5.85
CA ASP A 64 -12.62 10.28 -5.94
C ASP A 64 -12.65 8.94 -5.19
N GLY A 65 -11.49 8.50 -4.66
CA GLY A 65 -11.32 7.28 -3.89
C GLY A 65 -11.44 5.98 -4.68
N LYS A 66 -11.45 6.02 -6.02
CA LYS A 66 -11.64 4.82 -6.84
C LYS A 66 -10.34 4.18 -7.27
N GLU A 67 -9.34 4.98 -7.58
CA GLU A 67 -8.02 4.49 -7.97
C GLU A 67 -6.94 4.80 -6.93
N ILE A 68 -5.89 3.99 -6.96
CA ILE A 68 -4.65 4.23 -6.24
C ILE A 68 -3.53 4.39 -7.26
N ILE A 69 -2.82 5.50 -7.16
CA ILE A 69 -1.62 5.76 -7.94
C ILE A 69 -0.43 5.17 -7.19
N ILE A 70 0.33 4.33 -7.88
CA ILE A 70 1.56 3.72 -7.37
C ILE A 70 2.71 4.10 -8.29
N TRP A 71 3.90 4.27 -7.72
CA TRP A 71 5.14 4.22 -8.48
C TRP A 71 5.75 2.83 -8.32
N ALA A 72 5.95 2.13 -9.43
CA ALA A 72 6.47 0.77 -9.43
C ALA A 72 7.40 0.56 -10.63
N ASN A 73 8.54 -0.10 -10.38
CA ASN A 73 9.53 -0.53 -11.36
C ASN A 73 10.38 0.55 -12.07
N GLY A 74 10.48 1.77 -11.53
CA GLY A 74 11.37 2.78 -12.11
C GLY A 74 10.67 3.66 -13.13
#